data_AF-A0A183PPB0-F1
#
_entry.id   AF-A0A183PPB0-F1
#
_cell.length_a   1.000
_cell.length_b   1.000
_cell.length_c   1.000
_cell.angle_alpha   90.00
_cell.angle_beta   90.00
_cell.angle_gamma   90.00
#
_symmetry.space_group_name_H-M   'P 1'
#
loop_
_entity.id
_entity.type
_entity.pdbx_description
1 polymer ?
#
loop_
_entity_poly.entity_id
_entity_poly.type
_entity_poly.pdbx_seq_one_letter_code
_entity_poly.pdbx_strand_id
1 'polypeptide(L)' 'MLHVLFRKIWKDEQVPTDWKGYLITIPKKNMSKCENYRGITLLSVPGKVFNKVLLNRMKDSVDAQFRD' A
#
# COMPACT_ATOMS: atom_id res chain seq x y z
N MET A 1 -5.90 20.25 -0.08
CA MET A 1 -5.36 19.71 1.20
C MET A 1 -4.50 18.45 0.99
N LEU A 2 -5.03 17.35 0.44
CA LEU A 2 -4.27 16.11 0.18
C LEU A 2 -2.99 16.31 -0.65
N HIS A 3 -3.04 17.14 -1.71
CA HIS A 3 -1.87 17.41 -2.55
C HIS A 3 -0.67 18.02 -1.77
N VAL A 4 -0.93 18.99 -0.88
CA VAL A 4 0.10 19.62 -0.05
C VAL A 4 0.70 18.59 0.92
N LEU A 5 -0.17 17.79 1.54
CA LEU A 5 0.25 16.72 2.45
C LEU A 5 1.10 15.66 1.73
N PHE A 6 0.66 15.18 0.57
CA PHE A 6 1.42 14.20 -0.23
C PHE A 6 2.77 14.76 -0.70
N ARG A 7 2.84 16.05 -1.06
CA ARG A 7 4.10 16.70 -1.41
C ARG A 7 5.05 16.78 -0.22
N LYS A 8 4.53 17.05 0.98
CA LYS A 8 5.31 17.04 2.21
C LYS A 8 5.83 15.64 2.53
N ILE A 9 4.96 14.63 2.49
CA ILE A 9 5.35 13.22 2.67
C ILE A 9 6.42 12.80 1.66
N TRP A 10 6.29 13.21 0.40
CA TRP A 10 7.28 12.92 -0.63
C TRP A 10 8.64 13.59 -0.36
N LYS A 11 8.64 14.82 0.15
CA LYS A 11 9.87 15.56 0.46
C LYS A 11 10.55 15.06 1.72
N ASP A 12 9.77 14.80 2.76
CA ASP A 12 10.27 14.48 4.11
C ASP A 12 10.43 12.96 4.32
N GLU A 13 10.01 12.15 3.34
CA GLU A 13 9.99 10.67 3.33
C GLU A 13 9.30 10.04 4.55
N GLN A 14 8.41 10.79 5.20
CA GLN A 14 7.73 10.39 6.42
C GLN A 14 6.22 10.42 6.23
N VAL A 15 5.59 9.29 6.51
CA VAL A 15 4.13 9.14 6.50
C VAL A 15 3.61 9.42 7.92
N PRO A 16 2.48 10.14 8.08
CA PRO A 16 1.86 10.35 9.39
C PRO A 16 1.61 9.03 10.13
N THR A 17 1.93 8.97 11.42
CA THR A 17 1.74 7.79 12.28
C THR A 17 0.29 7.32 12.31
N ASP A 18 -0.66 8.25 12.19
CA ASP A 18 -2.09 7.96 12.15
C ASP A 18 -2.53 7.18 10.90
N TRP A 19 -1.67 7.08 9.89
CA TRP A 19 -1.92 6.31 8.67
C TRP A 19 -1.38 4.87 8.75
N LYS A 20 -0.94 4.43 9.94
CA LYS A 20 -0.56 3.05 10.19
C LYS A 20 -1.67 2.10 9.73
N GLY A 21 -1.28 1.10 8.94
CA GLY A 21 -2.18 0.05 8.53
C GLY A 21 -2.39 -0.97 9.64
N TYR A 22 -3.53 -1.65 9.61
CA TYR A 22 -3.85 -2.74 10.53
C TYR A 22 -3.49 -4.07 9.89
N LEU A 23 -2.79 -4.94 10.62
CA LEU A 23 -2.56 -6.31 10.17
C LEU A 23 -3.84 -7.12 10.33
N ILE A 24 -4.37 -7.65 9.23
CA ILE A 24 -5.54 -8.52 9.22
C ILE A 24 -5.17 -9.84 8.54
N THR A 25 -5.73 -10.94 9.03
CA THR A 25 -5.53 -12.27 8.44
C THR A 25 -6.67 -12.58 7.48
N ILE A 26 -6.33 -12.99 6.25
CA ILE A 26 -7.28 -13.41 5.23
C ILE A 26 -6.99 -14.85 4.83
N PRO A 27 -8.01 -15.73 4.76
CA PRO A 27 -7.83 -17.09 4.28
C PRO A 27 -7.48 -17.10 2.78
N LYS A 28 -6.48 -17.90 2.39
CA LYS A 28 -6.07 -18.13 0.99
C LYS A 28 -7.01 -19.12 0.29
N LYS A 29 -7.16 -20.33 0.86
CA LYS A 29 -8.02 -21.44 0.38
C LYS A 29 -8.22 -22.43 1.52
N ASN A 30 -9.41 -23.02 1.66
CA ASN A 30 -9.77 -24.00 2.69
C ASN A 30 -9.36 -23.60 4.14
N MET A 31 -10.33 -23.15 4.93
CA MET A 31 -10.09 -22.53 6.24
C MET A 31 -9.62 -23.50 7.34
N SER A 32 -9.49 -24.79 7.05
CA SER A 32 -9.18 -25.84 8.03
C SER A 32 -7.71 -25.92 8.47
N LYS A 33 -6.76 -25.32 7.73
CA LYS A 33 -5.33 -25.31 8.11
C LYS A 33 -4.88 -23.90 8.48
N CYS A 34 -4.13 -23.77 9.59
CA CYS A 34 -3.58 -22.49 10.05
C CYS A 34 -2.64 -21.84 9.02
N GLU A 35 -1.87 -22.66 8.29
CA GLU A 35 -0.96 -22.23 7.22
C GLU A 35 -1.67 -21.58 6.03
N ASN A 36 -2.99 -21.79 5.91
CA ASN A 36 -3.79 -21.24 4.81
C ASN A 36 -4.21 -19.79 5.04
N TYR A 37 -3.79 -19.15 6.13
CA TYR A 37 -4.03 -17.72 6.35
C TYR A 37 -2.85 -16.89 5.84
N ARG A 38 -3.12 -15.74 5.22
CA ARG A 38 -2.12 -14.71 4.92
C ARG A 38 -2.41 -13.45 5.71
N GLY A 39 -1.38 -12.87 6.29
CA GLY A 39 -1.47 -11.49 6.78
C GLY A 39 -1.52 -10.52 5.60
N ILE A 40 -2.42 -9.56 5.65
CA ILE A 40 -2.38 -8.37 4.79
C ILE A 40 -2.45 -7.11 5.66
N THR A 41 -1.85 -6.03 5.20
CA THR A 41 -1.95 -4.73 5.86
C THR A 41 -3.10 -3.94 5.26
N LEU A 42 -4.14 -3.68 6.05
CA LEU A 42 -5.23 -2.80 5.68
C LEU A 42 -4.81 -1.34 5.91
N LEU A 43 -4.58 -0.61 4.83
CA LEU A 43 -4.20 0.80 4.86
C LEU A 43 -5.38 1.73 5.18
N SER A 44 -5.09 2.86 5.81
CA SER A 44 -6.03 3.97 5.94
C SER A 44 -6.48 4.49 4.56
N VAL A 45 -7.64 5.14 4.50
CA VAL A 45 -8.15 5.75 3.25
C VAL A 45 -7.12 6.66 2.58
N PRO A 46 -6.51 7.64 3.26
CA PRO A 46 -5.53 8.51 2.62
C PRO A 46 -4.24 7.77 2.24
N GLY A 47 -3.83 6.73 2.99
CA GLY A 47 -2.71 5.87 2.63
C GLY A 47 -2.96 5.07 1.34
N LYS A 48 -4.18 4.56 1.13
CA LYS A 48 -4.58 3.90 -0.13
C LYS A 48 -4.50 4.86 -1.31
N VAL A 49 -5.00 6.08 -1.15
CA VAL A 49 -4.96 7.11 -2.19
C VAL A 49 -3.51 7.47 -2.54
N PHE A 50 -2.67 7.71 -1.53
CA PHE A 50 -1.26 8.03 -1.72
C PHE A 50 -0.52 6.90 -2.47
N ASN A 51 -0.70 5.65 -2.04
CA ASN A 51 -0.08 4.50 -2.70
C ASN A 51 -0.56 4.34 -4.15
N LYS A 52 -1.82 4.65 -4.47
CA LYS A 52 -2.30 4.63 -5.86
C LYS A 52 -1.62 5.69 -6.72
N VAL A 53 -1.40 6.89 -6.17
CA VAL A 53 -0.65 7.97 -6.87
C VAL A 53 0.79 7.53 -7.13
N LEU A 54 1.46 6.94 -6.13
CA LEU A 54 2.82 6.41 -6.27
C LEU A 54 2.89 5.31 -7.32
N LEU A 55 2.00 4.32 -7.24
CA LEU A 55 1.93 3.21 -8.18
C LEU A 55 1.76 3.71 -9.61
N ASN A 56 0.84 4.66 -9.84
CA ASN A 56 0.61 5.21 -11.17
C ASN A 56 1.83 5.97 -11.73
N ARG A 57 2.65 6.59 -10.88
CA ARG A 57 3.90 7.26 -11.30
C ARG A 57 5.00 6.28 -11.67
N MET A 58 5.09 5.16 -10.95
CA MET A 58 6.11 4.14 -11.20
C MET A 58 5.71 3.16 -12.30
N LYS A 59 4.41 3.12 -12.65
CA LYS A 59 3.82 2.10 -13.50
C LYS A 59 4.59 1.88 -14.80
N ASP A 60 4.85 2.93 -15.56
CA ASP A 60 5.48 2.79 -16.88
C ASP A 60 6.93 2.30 -16.77
N SER A 61 7.65 2.72 -15.72
CA SER A 61 9.02 2.27 -15.44
C SER A 61 9.05 0.79 -15.02
N VAL A 62 8.14 0.38 -14.13
CA VAL A 62 8.02 -1.01 -13.68
C VAL A 62 7.56 -1.90 -14.83
N ASP A 63 6.55 -1.50 -15.59
CA ASP A 63 6.05 -2.27 -16.73
C ASP A 63 7.15 -2.46 -17.79
N ALA A 64 8.01 -1.46 -18.03
CA ALA A 64 9.14 -1.59 -18.93
C ALA A 64 10.23 -2.57 -18.44
N GLN A 65 10.46 -2.66 -17.13
CA GLN A 65 11.50 -3.54 -16.56
C GLN A 65 11.09 -5.02 -16.45
N PHE A 66 9.79 -5.30 -16.34
CA PHE A 66 9.28 -6.64 -16.01
C PHE A 66 8.41 -7.28 -17.10
N ARG A 67 8.21 -6.61 -18.25
CA ARG A 67 7.48 -7.18 -19.40
C ARG A 67 8.38 -7.67 -20.55
N ASP A 68 9.69 -7.49 -20.43
CA ASP A 68 10.69 -8.24 -21.21
C ASP A 68 10.97 -9.61 -20.55
#